data_AF-A0A932XCX2-F1
#
_entry.id   AF-A0A932XCX2-F1
#
_cell.length_a   1.000
_cell.length_b   1.000
_cell.length_c   1.000
_cell.angle_alpha   90.00
_cell.angle_beta   90.00
_cell.angle_gamma   90.00
#
_symmetry.space_group_name_H-M   'P 1'
#
loop_
_entity.id
_entity.type
_entity.pdbx_description
1 polymer ?
#
loop_
_entity_poly.entity_id
_entity_poly.type
_entity_poly.pdbx_seq_one_letter_code
_entity_poly.pdbx_strand_id
1 'polypeptide(L)'
;MKRVQMILEEWQHEWLAEEAQRQSTTMSALLRELLTAAIEQRQAATLADDPLWGIIGIGAGPDDGVTSENLDAFLYRTDWAERQPAQLLAVAEDGPNHR
;
A
#
# COMPACT_ATOMS: atom_id res chain seq x y z
N MET A 1 -18.68 4.88 -16.05
CA MET A 1 -19.58 3.75 -15.70
C MET A 1 -19.78 2.87 -16.91
N LYS A 2 -19.84 1.55 -16.74
CA LYS A 2 -20.14 0.58 -17.82
C LYS A 2 -21.47 -0.12 -17.53
N ARG A 3 -22.26 -0.41 -18.56
CA ARG A 3 -23.52 -1.16 -18.43
C ARG A 3 -23.22 -2.65 -18.40
N VAL A 4 -23.72 -3.33 -17.37
CA VAL A 4 -23.63 -4.79 -17.23
C VAL A 4 -25.05 -5.32 -17.03
N GLN A 5 -25.37 -6.44 -17.68
CA GLN A 5 -26.60 -7.20 -17.43
C GLN A 5 -26.19 -8.48 -16.69
N MET A 6 -26.90 -8.81 -15.62
CA MET A 6 -26.64 -10.00 -14.81
C MET A 6 -27.95 -10.74 -14.57
N ILE A 7 -27.84 -12.07 -14.49
CA ILE A 7 -28.94 -12.95 -14.10
C ILE A 7 -28.73 -13.25 -12.62
N LEU A 8 -29.78 -13.06 -11.84
CA LEU A 8 -29.82 -13.37 -10.41
C LEU A 8 -30.77 -14.54 -10.19
N GLU A 9 -30.46 -15.35 -9.18
CA GLU A 9 -31.43 -16.32 -8.68
C GLU A 9 -32.56 -15.58 -7.94
N GLU A 10 -33.75 -16.19 -7.89
CA GLU A 10 -34.95 -15.57 -7.30
C GLU A 10 -34.69 -15.09 -5.87
N TRP A 11 -34.10 -15.95 -5.02
CA TRP A 11 -33.82 -15.62 -3.63
C TRP A 11 -32.83 -14.44 -3.48
N GLN A 12 -31.91 -14.25 -4.44
CA GLN A 12 -30.96 -13.14 -4.42
C GLN A 12 -31.67 -11.82 -4.76
N HIS A 13 -32.60 -11.88 -5.71
CA HIS A 13 -33.41 -10.75 -6.10
C HIS A 13 -34.35 -10.31 -4.95
N GLU A 14 -35.06 -11.27 -4.35
CA GLU A 14 -35.94 -11.04 -3.19
C GLU A 14 -35.15 -10.41 -2.03
N TRP A 15 -34.02 -11.00 -1.65
CA TRP A 15 -33.18 -10.49 -0.58
C TRP A 15 -32.67 -9.06 -0.87
N LEU A 16 -32.19 -8.79 -2.09
CA LEU A 16 -31.74 -7.46 -2.49
C LEU A 16 -32.87 -6.43 -2.46
N ALA A 17 -34.09 -6.82 -2.83
CA ALA A 17 -35.25 -5.94 -2.81
C ALA A 17 -35.65 -5.56 -1.38
N GLU A 18 -35.74 -6.55 -0.49
CA GLU A 18 -36.05 -6.34 0.93
C GLU A 18 -35.00 -5.48 1.63
N GLU A 19 -33.73 -5.76 1.39
CA GLU A 19 -32.62 -5.01 2.00
C GLU A 19 -32.56 -3.58 1.47
N ALA A 20 -32.74 -3.38 0.16
CA ALA A 20 -32.80 -2.04 -0.42
C ALA A 20 -33.96 -1.22 0.14
N GLN A 21 -35.12 -1.84 0.35
CA GLN A 21 -36.27 -1.20 0.98
C GLN A 21 -35.98 -0.83 2.44
N ARG A 22 -35.40 -1.74 3.22
CA ARG A 22 -35.00 -1.49 4.61
C ARG A 22 -34.03 -0.31 4.74
N GLN A 23 -33.10 -0.19 3.80
CA GLN A 23 -32.11 0.88 3.77
C GLN A 23 -32.58 2.15 3.05
N SER A 24 -33.81 2.18 2.54
CA SER A 24 -34.37 3.29 1.74
C SER A 24 -33.48 3.67 0.54
N THR A 25 -32.87 2.68 -0.11
CA THR A 25 -32.00 2.84 -1.26
C THR A 25 -32.51 2.05 -2.47
N THR A 26 -31.83 2.16 -3.62
CA THR A 26 -32.16 1.37 -4.80
C THR A 26 -31.37 0.06 -4.82
N MET A 27 -31.93 -0.99 -5.41
CA MET A 27 -31.21 -2.27 -5.57
C MET A 27 -29.88 -2.12 -6.32
N SER A 28 -29.81 -1.24 -7.32
CA SER A 28 -28.57 -0.97 -8.05
C SER A 28 -27.51 -0.25 -7.21
N ALA A 29 -27.93 0.62 -6.28
CA ALA A 29 -27.02 1.29 -5.35
C ALA A 29 -26.50 0.31 -4.32
N LEU A 30 -27.40 -0.48 -3.70
CA LEU A 30 -27.04 -1.54 -2.75
C LEU A 30 -26.08 -2.57 -3.37
N LEU A 31 -26.42 -3.08 -4.56
CA LEU A 31 -25.57 -4.03 -5.27
C LEU A 31 -24.18 -3.47 -5.55
N ARG A 32 -24.09 -2.17 -5.90
CA ARG A 32 -22.79 -1.52 -6.13
C ARG A 32 -21.98 -1.45 -4.85
N GLU A 33 -22.59 -1.05 -3.75
CA GLU A 33 -21.93 -0.98 -2.44
C GLU A 33 -21.40 -2.34 -2.00
N LEU A 34 -22.24 -3.38 -2.10
CA LEU A 34 -21.85 -4.76 -1.80
C LEU A 34 -20.71 -5.25 -2.69
N LEU A 35 -20.74 -4.93 -3.99
CA LEU A 35 -19.68 -5.30 -4.92
C LEU A 35 -18.36 -4.58 -4.57
N THR A 36 -18.42 -3.29 -4.23
CA THR A 36 -17.27 -2.51 -3.80
C THR A 36 -16.66 -3.11 -2.52
N ALA A 37 -17.48 -3.34 -1.49
CA ALA A 37 -17.02 -3.91 -0.23
C ALA A 37 -16.37 -5.29 -0.42
N ALA A 38 -16.97 -6.16 -1.26
CA ALA A 38 -16.42 -7.48 -1.54
C ALA A 38 -15.07 -7.41 -2.29
N ILE A 39 -14.92 -6.45 -3.22
CA ILE A 39 -13.66 -6.22 -3.94
C ILE A 39 -12.58 -5.69 -2.98
N GLU A 40 -12.91 -4.70 -2.16
CA GLU A 40 -11.99 -4.10 -1.18
C GLU A 40 -11.54 -5.11 -0.15
N GLN A 41 -12.46 -5.91 0.39
CA GLN A 41 -12.15 -6.98 1.33
C GLN A 41 -11.21 -8.02 0.71
N ARG A 42 -11.43 -8.41 -0.55
CA ARG A 42 -10.52 -9.31 -1.26
C ARG A 42 -9.15 -8.70 -1.49
N GLN A 43 -9.09 -7.43 -1.88
CA GLN A 43 -7.80 -6.75 -2.07
C GLN A 43 -7.03 -6.62 -0.75
N ALA A 44 -7.71 -6.30 0.35
CA ALA A 44 -7.11 -6.23 1.67
C ALA A 44 -6.59 -7.60 2.14
N ALA A 45 -7.34 -8.68 1.90
CA ALA A 45 -6.89 -10.04 2.19
C ALA A 45 -5.67 -10.43 1.33
N THR A 46 -5.68 -10.10 0.04
CA THR A 46 -4.52 -10.31 -0.84
C THR A 46 -3.29 -9.52 -0.39
N LEU A 47 -3.46 -8.29 0.09
CA LEU A 47 -2.37 -7.51 0.68
C LEU A 47 -1.85 -8.12 1.98
N ALA A 48 -2.75 -8.61 2.84
CA ALA A 48 -2.37 -9.26 4.10
C ALA A 48 -1.60 -10.56 3.86
N ASP A 49 -1.90 -11.29 2.78
CA ASP A 49 -1.22 -12.53 2.38
C ASP A 49 -0.03 -12.30 1.44
N ASP A 50 0.28 -11.06 1.05
CA ASP A 50 1.41 -10.75 0.18
C ASP A 50 2.72 -10.72 1.00
N PRO A 51 3.67 -11.66 0.76
CA PRO A 51 4.95 -11.67 1.47
C PRO A 51 5.81 -10.43 1.20
N LEU A 52 5.56 -9.69 0.10
CA LEU A 52 6.20 -8.41 -0.17
C LEU A 52 5.58 -7.27 0.64
N TRP A 53 4.30 -7.37 1.03
CA TRP A 53 3.64 -6.34 1.84
C TRP A 53 4.26 -6.21 3.23
N GLY A 54 4.69 -7.31 3.82
CA GLY A 54 5.47 -7.31 5.08
C GLY A 54 6.87 -6.70 4.97
N ILE A 55 7.35 -6.44 3.75
CA ILE A 55 8.67 -5.84 3.45
C ILE A 55 8.53 -4.34 3.14
N ILE A 56 7.34 -3.88 2.75
CA ILE A 56 7.08 -2.45 2.51
C ILE A 56 7.21 -1.70 3.85
N GLY A 57 8.14 -0.74 3.89
CA GLY A 57 8.45 0.03 5.10
C GLY A 57 9.71 -0.43 5.85
N ILE A 58 10.38 -1.53 5.45
CA ILE A 58 11.69 -1.90 6.03
C ILE A 58 12.75 -0.82 5.76
N GLY A 59 12.62 -0.07 4.66
CA GLY A 59 13.46 1.09 4.34
C GLY A 59 12.96 2.42 4.90
N ALA A 60 11.96 2.45 5.79
CA ALA A 60 11.48 3.68 6.41
C ALA A 60 12.54 4.22 7.38
N GLY A 61 13.41 5.08 6.86
CA GLY A 61 14.34 5.88 7.63
C GLY A 61 13.67 7.12 8.25
N PRO A 62 14.40 7.87 9.10
CA PRO A 62 13.95 9.17 9.57
C PRO A 62 13.62 10.10 8.38
N ASP A 63 12.69 11.03 8.55
CA ASP A 63 12.42 12.09 7.58
C ASP A 63 13.57 13.12 7.59
N ASP A 64 14.71 12.71 7.04
CA ASP A 64 15.93 13.50 6.90
C ASP A 64 15.92 14.37 5.63
N GLY A 65 14.77 14.42 4.94
CA GLY A 65 14.58 15.11 3.68
C GLY A 65 15.24 14.41 2.49
N VAL A 66 15.76 13.18 2.65
CA VAL A 66 16.34 12.37 1.57
C VAL A 66 15.29 11.38 1.08
N THR A 67 14.90 11.51 -0.19
CA THR A 67 13.95 10.64 -0.87
C THR A 67 14.62 9.97 -2.05
N SER A 68 13.98 8.93 -2.61
CA SER A 68 14.47 8.31 -3.84
C SER A 68 14.61 9.29 -5.00
N GLU A 69 13.86 10.39 -5.01
CA GLU A 69 13.88 11.40 -6.08
C GLU A 69 15.08 12.34 -5.98
N ASN A 70 15.61 12.55 -4.77
CA ASN A 70 16.73 13.47 -4.53
C ASN A 70 18.02 12.78 -4.08
N LEU A 71 18.02 11.44 -4.06
CA LEU A 71 19.13 10.60 -3.61
C LEU A 71 20.44 10.96 -4.32
N ASP A 72 20.42 11.12 -5.64
CA ASP A 72 21.62 11.46 -6.41
C ASP A 72 22.18 12.83 -6.01
N ALA A 73 21.31 13.83 -5.82
CA ALA A 73 21.70 15.17 -5.40
C ALA A 73 22.22 15.19 -3.95
N PHE A 74 21.75 14.28 -3.10
CA PHE A 74 22.25 14.08 -1.75
C PHE A 74 23.64 13.42 -1.75
N LEU A 75 23.80 12.31 -2.49
CA LEU A 75 25.05 11.54 -2.55
C LEU A 75 26.19 12.30 -3.22
N TYR A 76 25.89 13.08 -4.27
CA TYR A 76 26.90 13.79 -5.06
C TYR A 76 26.97 15.29 -4.76
N ARG A 77 26.46 15.70 -3.59
CA ARG A 77 26.61 17.09 -3.16
C ARG A 77 28.11 17.43 -3.02
N THR A 78 28.52 18.61 -3.44
CA THR A 78 29.94 19.02 -3.45
C THR A 78 30.35 19.83 -2.22
N ASP A 79 29.43 20.09 -1.30
CA ASP A 79 29.61 20.83 -0.04
C ASP A 79 30.03 19.95 1.16
N TRP A 80 30.09 18.61 1.00
CA TRP A 80 30.61 17.68 2.02
C TRP A 80 32.03 18.03 2.49
N ALA A 81 32.78 18.81 1.72
CA ALA A 81 34.13 19.24 2.07
C ALA A 81 34.22 20.19 3.29
N GLU A 82 33.13 20.83 3.73
CA GLU A 82 33.15 21.77 4.86
C GLU A 82 32.70 21.17 6.21
N ARG A 83 32.16 19.94 6.24
CA ARG A 83 31.77 19.24 7.49
C ARG A 83 32.58 17.96 7.70
N GLN A 84 33.73 18.14 8.35
CA GLN A 84 34.53 17.16 9.13
C GLN A 84 34.47 15.68 8.66
N PRO A 85 35.48 15.21 7.91
CA PRO A 85 35.54 13.82 7.40
C PRO A 85 35.91 12.75 8.46
N ALA A 86 35.88 13.05 9.75
CA ALA A 86 36.45 12.17 10.78
C ALA A 86 35.50 11.09 11.31
N GLN A 87 34.20 11.14 11.04
CA GLN A 87 33.23 10.21 11.66
C GLN A 87 32.71 9.11 10.72
N LEU A 88 32.80 9.29 9.40
CA LEU A 88 32.27 8.31 8.43
C LEU A 88 33.23 7.14 8.13
N LEU A 89 34.53 7.27 8.41
CA LEU A 89 35.50 6.19 8.18
C LEU A 89 35.56 5.14 9.30
N ALA A 90 34.90 5.37 10.44
CA ALA A 90 34.96 4.46 11.58
C ALA A 90 34.15 3.17 11.41
N VAL A 91 33.33 3.05 10.37
CA VAL A 91 32.47 1.86 10.14
C VAL A 91 33.16 0.81 9.24
N ALA A 92 34.33 1.12 8.66
CA ALA A 92 34.99 0.23 7.71
C ALA A 92 36.09 -0.68 8.30
N GLU A 93 36.45 -0.56 9.58
CA GLU A 93 37.61 -1.29 10.14
C GLU A 93 37.28 -2.42 11.13
N ASP A 94 36.01 -2.84 11.26
CA ASP A 94 35.66 -3.98 12.12
C ASP A 94 34.99 -5.12 11.32
N GLY A 95 35.78 -5.68 10.39
CA GLY A 95 35.51 -6.99 9.77
C GLY A 95 36.36 -8.06 10.45
N PRO A 96 35.81 -9.25 10.79
CA PRO A 96 36.48 -10.21 11.65
C PRO A 96 37.67 -10.84 10.94
N ASN A 97 38.83 -10.74 11.59
CA ASN A 97 40.07 -11.36 11.17
C ASN A 97 39.94 -12.90 11.27
N HIS A 98 39.75 -13.58 10.13
CA HIS A 98 39.84 -15.03 10.04
C HIS A 98 41.08 -15.44 9.23
N ARG A 99 42.02 -16.02 9.99
CA ARG A 99 43.22 -16.82 9.64
C ARG A 99 44.52 -16.07 9.40
#